data_AF-A0A958FBT2-F1
#
_entry.id   AF-A0A958FBT2-F1
#
_cell.length_a   1.000
_cell.length_b   1.000
_cell.length_c   1.000
_cell.angle_alpha   90.00
_cell.angle_beta   90.00
_cell.angle_gamma   90.00
#
_symmetry.space_group_name_H-M   'P 1'
#
loop_
_entity.id
_entity.type
_entity.pdbx_description
1 polymer ?
#
loop_
_entity_poly.entity_id
_entity_poly.type
_entity_poly.pdbx_seq_one_letter_code
_entity_poly.pdbx_strand_id
1 'polypeptide(L)'
;NVVLMGDFNDNPDDRSMNILEYDDPDAPGGIDNRDDTFLFNTTEQLLAKDICSFGFGWRFKDTELNGEFDPVVPGSREENNRWRDKEHDYMRDVYIKETLLDQILVSLNLKTYVTAVGVLNQAVAVKGTPSHIKFSDRGLEYTERGSLASDHIPVWMTLSMPGKN
;
A
#
# COMPACT_ATOMS: atom_id res chain seq x y z
N ASN A 1 6.61 -19.68 -10.88
CA ASN A 1 6.77 -18.22 -10.74
C ASN A 1 5.40 -17.62 -10.49
N VAL A 2 5.26 -16.95 -9.36
CA VAL A 2 4.07 -16.24 -8.93
C VAL A 2 4.46 -14.77 -8.76
N VAL A 3 3.57 -13.90 -9.22
CA VAL A 3 3.56 -12.48 -8.88
C VAL A 3 2.18 -12.24 -8.27
N LEU A 4 2.15 -11.78 -7.03
CA LEU A 4 0.94 -11.46 -6.29
C LEU A 4 0.94 -9.95 -6.08
N MET A 5 -0.14 -9.29 -6.48
CA MET A 5 -0.24 -7.83 -6.43
C MET A 5 -1.66 -7.40 -6.10
N GLY A 6 -1.80 -6.32 -5.35
CA GLY A 6 -3.09 -5.72 -5.03
C GLY A 6 -3.03 -4.81 -3.82
N ASP A 7 -4.18 -4.24 -3.50
CA ASP A 7 -4.47 -3.66 -2.20
C ASP A 7 -4.79 -4.80 -1.23
N PHE A 8 -3.91 -5.02 -0.25
CA PHE A 8 -4.08 -6.08 0.74
C PHE A 8 -4.88 -5.62 1.96
N ASN A 9 -5.15 -4.32 2.10
CA ASN A 9 -5.69 -3.71 3.33
C ASN A 9 -4.86 -3.96 4.61
N ASP A 10 -3.67 -4.55 4.43
CA ASP A 10 -2.66 -4.82 5.43
C ASP A 10 -1.36 -4.16 4.94
N ASN A 11 -0.53 -3.67 5.86
CA ASN A 11 0.80 -3.15 5.56
C ASN A 11 1.84 -4.29 5.52
N PRO A 12 3.03 -4.10 4.94
CA PRO A 12 4.06 -5.14 4.93
C PRO A 12 4.43 -5.69 6.32
N ASP A 13 4.40 -4.87 7.37
CA ASP A 13 4.64 -5.33 8.74
C ASP A 13 3.47 -6.13 9.36
N ASP A 14 2.31 -6.22 8.70
CA ASP A 14 1.17 -6.92 9.26
C ASP A 14 1.35 -8.44 9.22
N ARG A 15 0.73 -9.09 10.21
CA ARG A 15 0.92 -10.52 10.44
C ARG A 15 0.58 -11.34 9.19
N SER A 16 -0.47 -10.97 8.46
CA SER A 16 -0.89 -11.64 7.24
C SER A 16 0.19 -11.58 6.15
N MET A 17 0.91 -10.47 6.03
CA MET A 17 1.99 -10.30 5.05
C MET A 17 3.21 -11.13 5.43
N ASN A 18 3.60 -11.07 6.71
CA ASN A 18 4.63 -11.95 7.25
C ASN A 18 4.28 -13.44 7.02
N ILE A 19 3.04 -13.88 7.26
CA ILE A 19 2.63 -15.26 6.94
C ILE A 19 2.87 -15.60 5.46
N LEU A 20 2.55 -14.68 4.54
CA LEU A 20 2.76 -14.88 3.10
C LEU A 20 4.23 -14.85 2.68
N GLU A 21 5.07 -14.08 3.37
CA GLU A 21 6.49 -14.00 3.07
C GLU A 21 7.23 -15.26 3.52
N TYR A 22 6.76 -15.86 4.61
CA TYR A 22 7.46 -16.94 5.27
C TYR A 22 6.83 -18.34 5.12
N ASP A 23 5.58 -18.43 4.64
CA ASP A 23 4.77 -19.67 4.67
C ASP A 23 4.68 -20.26 6.09
N ASP A 24 4.44 -19.37 7.07
CA ASP A 24 4.43 -19.69 8.49
C ASP A 24 3.19 -19.06 9.14
N PRO A 25 2.14 -19.84 9.48
CA PRO A 25 0.91 -19.31 10.07
C PRO A 25 1.11 -18.68 11.45
N ASP A 26 2.21 -19.00 12.13
CA ASP A 26 2.57 -18.47 13.44
C ASP A 26 3.56 -17.29 13.36
N ALA A 27 3.84 -16.79 12.14
CA ALA A 27 4.66 -15.60 11.96
C ALA A 27 4.09 -14.43 12.80
N PRO A 28 4.93 -13.70 13.56
CA PRO A 28 4.49 -12.51 14.28
C PRO A 28 4.25 -11.35 13.29
N GLY A 29 3.41 -10.40 13.66
CA GLY A 29 3.41 -9.08 13.01
C GLY A 29 4.57 -8.22 13.53
N GLY A 30 4.84 -7.14 12.83
CA GLY A 30 5.93 -6.19 13.09
C GLY A 30 6.95 -6.17 11.96
N ILE A 31 7.97 -5.33 12.15
CA ILE A 31 9.06 -5.15 11.19
C ILE A 31 9.65 -6.50 10.78
N ASP A 32 9.70 -6.74 9.47
CA ASP A 32 10.40 -7.88 8.90
C ASP A 32 11.90 -7.82 9.30
N ASN A 33 12.32 -8.84 10.04
CA ASN A 33 13.70 -9.01 10.50
C ASN A 33 14.27 -10.39 10.12
N ARG A 34 13.60 -11.15 9.24
CA ARG A 34 14.04 -12.51 8.85
C ARG A 34 13.99 -12.67 7.34
N ASP A 35 14.88 -13.49 6.79
CA ASP A 35 14.87 -13.74 5.37
C ASP A 35 13.54 -14.40 4.92
N ASP A 36 12.97 -13.90 3.83
CA ASP A 36 11.79 -14.49 3.19
C ASP A 36 12.02 -15.97 2.83
N THR A 37 11.03 -16.83 3.08
CA THR A 37 11.11 -18.27 2.77
C THR A 37 10.10 -18.75 1.72
N PHE A 38 9.12 -17.92 1.35
CA PHE A 38 8.09 -18.27 0.37
C PHE A 38 7.89 -17.21 -0.73
N LEU A 39 7.50 -15.99 -0.34
CA LEU A 39 7.36 -14.86 -1.24
C LEU A 39 8.25 -13.72 -0.77
N PHE A 40 8.91 -13.05 -1.71
CA PHE A 40 9.65 -11.83 -1.44
C PHE A 40 8.71 -10.64 -1.60
N ASN A 41 8.50 -9.88 -0.52
CA ASN A 41 7.76 -8.64 -0.60
C ASN A 41 8.64 -7.50 -1.10
N THR A 42 8.39 -7.06 -2.32
CA THR A 42 9.25 -6.10 -3.01
C THR A 42 9.11 -4.68 -2.45
N THR A 43 8.07 -4.47 -1.64
CA THR A 43 7.61 -3.18 -1.14
C THR A 43 8.08 -2.85 0.28
N GLU A 44 8.73 -3.78 0.98
CA GLU A 44 9.38 -3.53 2.28
C GLU A 44 10.34 -2.33 2.24
N GLN A 45 11.07 -2.18 1.14
CA GLN A 45 11.98 -1.04 0.95
C GLN A 45 11.27 0.31 0.74
N LEU A 46 9.99 0.30 0.35
CA LEU A 46 9.14 1.48 0.30
C LEU A 46 8.65 1.82 1.71
N LEU A 47 8.16 0.80 2.44
CA LEU A 47 7.72 0.95 3.83
C LEU A 47 8.86 1.47 4.73
N ALA A 48 10.08 0.96 4.55
CA ALA A 48 11.26 1.42 5.28
C ALA A 48 11.63 2.90 5.04
N LYS A 49 11.05 3.53 4.01
CA LYS A 49 11.22 4.96 3.68
C LYS A 49 9.95 5.77 3.98
N ASP A 50 9.00 5.20 4.72
CA ASP A 50 7.69 5.79 5.00
C ASP A 50 6.88 6.17 3.74
N ILE A 51 7.14 5.50 2.62
CA ILE A 51 6.36 5.69 1.39
C ILE A 51 5.01 5.00 1.57
N CYS A 52 3.93 5.75 1.35
CA CYS A 52 2.56 5.23 1.42
C CYS A 52 1.98 5.02 0.02
N SER A 53 0.93 4.19 -0.07
CA SER A 53 0.11 4.06 -1.28
C SER A 53 -1.31 4.54 -1.07
N PHE A 54 -1.82 4.50 0.16
CA PHE A 54 -3.17 4.91 0.52
C PHE A 54 -3.20 6.27 1.24
N GLY A 55 -4.35 6.95 1.17
CA GLY A 55 -4.64 8.11 2.00
C GLY A 55 -4.27 9.45 1.36
N PHE A 56 -3.95 9.48 0.06
CA PHE A 56 -3.58 10.73 -0.63
C PHE A 56 -4.79 11.54 -1.14
N GLY A 57 -5.99 10.97 -1.12
CA GLY A 57 -7.20 11.63 -1.65
C GLY A 57 -7.59 12.93 -0.94
N TRP A 58 -7.25 13.08 0.36
CA TRP A 58 -7.47 14.33 1.08
C TRP A 58 -6.36 15.35 0.84
N ARG A 59 -5.09 14.91 0.68
CA ARG A 59 -3.99 15.80 0.26
C ARG A 59 -4.30 16.48 -1.07
N PHE A 60 -4.92 15.77 -2.01
CA PHE A 60 -5.34 16.34 -3.29
C PHE A 60 -6.33 17.52 -3.13
N LYS A 61 -7.26 17.43 -2.17
CA LYS A 61 -8.24 18.51 -1.91
C LYS A 61 -7.58 19.75 -1.31
N ASP A 62 -6.51 19.58 -0.55
CA ASP A 62 -5.88 20.67 0.20
C ASP A 62 -4.75 21.38 -0.54
N THR A 63 -4.20 20.80 -1.62
CA THR A 63 -2.93 21.30 -2.20
C THR A 63 -2.95 21.65 -3.68
N GLU A 64 -4.10 21.60 -4.37
CA GLU A 64 -4.17 21.85 -5.83
C GLU A 64 -3.03 21.14 -6.59
N LEU A 65 -2.77 19.86 -6.26
CA LEU A 65 -1.62 19.13 -6.81
C LEU A 65 -1.64 19.19 -8.35
N ASN A 66 -0.76 20.03 -8.89
CA ASN A 66 -0.51 20.20 -10.31
C ASN A 66 0.88 19.65 -10.59
N GLY A 67 0.97 18.35 -10.88
CA GLY A 67 2.24 17.67 -11.19
C GLY A 67 2.56 16.54 -10.21
N GLU A 68 3.81 16.47 -9.77
CA GLU A 68 4.29 15.44 -8.84
C GLU A 68 4.06 15.86 -7.38
N PHE A 69 3.89 14.88 -6.50
CA PHE A 69 3.82 15.07 -5.05
C PHE A 69 4.80 14.14 -4.34
N ASP A 70 5.06 14.40 -3.06
CA ASP A 70 5.90 13.54 -2.24
C ASP A 70 5.04 12.43 -1.61
N PRO A 71 5.30 11.14 -1.96
CA PRO A 71 4.59 10.01 -1.37
C PRO A 71 5.14 9.61 0.01
N VAL A 72 6.22 10.23 0.48
CA VAL A 72 6.79 9.99 1.81
C VAL A 72 5.92 10.69 2.87
N VAL A 73 5.53 9.93 3.89
CA VAL A 73 4.78 10.44 5.05
C VAL A 73 5.56 10.09 6.31
N PRO A 74 6.49 10.95 6.76
CA PRO A 74 7.43 10.62 7.83
C PRO A 74 6.74 10.09 9.09
N GLY A 75 7.20 8.94 9.58
CA GLY A 75 6.64 8.25 10.75
C GLY A 75 5.41 7.39 10.46
N SER A 76 4.98 7.22 9.21
CA SER A 76 3.82 6.38 8.87
C SER A 76 4.02 4.92 9.28
N ARG A 77 5.20 4.33 9.06
CA ARG A 77 5.50 2.96 9.51
C ARG A 77 5.47 2.85 11.04
N GLU A 78 6.05 3.83 11.73
CA GLU A 78 6.08 3.85 13.20
C GLU A 78 4.68 3.97 13.78
N GLU A 79 3.85 4.87 13.25
CA GLU A 79 2.47 5.06 13.70
C GLU A 79 1.62 3.79 13.45
N ASN A 80 1.77 3.13 12.29
CA ASN A 80 1.07 1.85 12.05
C ASN A 80 1.46 0.79 13.10
N ASN A 81 2.76 0.62 13.36
CA ASN A 81 3.23 -0.36 14.36
C ASN A 81 2.90 0.04 15.80
N ARG A 82 2.78 1.34 16.11
CA ARG A 82 2.41 1.82 17.44
C ARG A 82 1.05 1.26 17.88
N TRP A 83 0.13 1.09 16.95
CA TRP A 83 -1.24 0.60 17.17
C TRP A 83 -1.39 -0.91 17.03
N ARG A 84 -0.32 -1.62 16.64
CA ARG A 84 -0.29 -3.09 16.55
C ARG A 84 -0.70 -3.73 17.87
N ASP A 85 -1.57 -4.73 17.77
CA ASP A 85 -2.14 -5.49 18.90
C ASP A 85 -2.86 -4.62 19.95
N LYS A 86 -3.26 -3.39 19.60
CA LYS A 86 -4.00 -2.47 20.47
C LYS A 86 -5.35 -2.12 19.86
N GLU A 87 -6.38 -2.18 20.69
CA GLU A 87 -7.70 -1.64 20.34
C GLU A 87 -7.60 -0.11 20.23
N HIS A 88 -8.07 0.45 19.12
CA HIS A 88 -8.07 1.88 18.86
C HIS A 88 -9.15 2.25 17.84
N ASP A 89 -9.58 3.50 17.89
CA ASP A 89 -10.45 4.10 16.88
C ASP A 89 -9.58 4.76 15.81
N TYR A 90 -9.56 4.19 14.60
CA TYR A 90 -8.75 4.71 13.49
C TYR A 90 -9.03 6.19 13.19
N MET A 91 -10.28 6.65 13.30
CA MET A 91 -10.65 8.01 12.92
C MET A 91 -10.23 9.05 13.96
N ARG A 92 -10.25 8.65 15.25
CA ARG A 92 -9.99 9.53 16.40
C ARG A 92 -8.56 9.43 16.91
N ASP A 93 -8.01 8.22 16.97
CA ASP A 93 -6.80 7.92 17.73
C ASP A 93 -5.53 7.97 16.86
N VAL A 94 -5.65 7.62 15.57
CA VAL A 94 -4.52 7.56 14.63
C VAL A 94 -4.20 8.94 14.08
N TYR A 95 -2.95 9.39 14.29
CA TYR A 95 -2.48 10.69 13.85
C TYR A 95 -2.13 10.71 12.35
N ILE A 96 -1.46 9.66 11.86
CA ILE A 96 -1.08 9.50 10.45
C ILE A 96 -1.96 8.42 9.81
N LYS A 97 -2.74 8.81 8.80
CA LYS A 97 -3.75 7.94 8.19
C LYS A 97 -3.25 7.27 6.91
N GLU A 98 -2.22 7.84 6.31
CA GLU A 98 -1.54 7.28 5.14
C GLU A 98 -0.75 6.03 5.52
N THR A 99 -0.84 5.01 4.68
CA THR A 99 -0.18 3.73 4.88
C THR A 99 0.11 3.07 3.53
N LEU A 100 1.01 2.09 3.50
CA LEU A 100 1.33 1.30 2.31
C LEU A 100 0.50 0.02 2.34
N LEU A 101 -0.57 -0.02 1.55
CA LEU A 101 -1.49 -1.17 1.46
C LEU A 101 -1.35 -1.93 0.14
N ASP A 102 -0.89 -1.23 -0.90
CA ASP A 102 -0.66 -1.80 -2.21
C ASP A 102 0.72 -2.45 -2.22
N GLN A 103 0.76 -3.75 -2.45
CA GLN A 103 1.98 -4.54 -2.35
C GLN A 103 2.18 -5.38 -3.60
N ILE A 104 3.44 -5.70 -3.88
CA ILE A 104 3.83 -6.64 -4.93
C ILE A 104 4.78 -7.65 -4.31
N LEU A 105 4.31 -8.90 -4.23
CA LEU A 105 5.09 -10.04 -3.77
C LEU A 105 5.45 -10.93 -4.96
N VAL A 106 6.67 -11.47 -4.95
CA VAL A 106 7.15 -12.35 -6.02
C VAL A 106 7.71 -13.63 -5.45
N SER A 107 7.65 -14.73 -6.20
CA SER A 107 8.36 -15.96 -5.81
C SER A 107 9.85 -15.67 -5.54
N LEU A 108 10.45 -16.32 -4.54
CA LEU A 108 11.85 -16.07 -4.16
C LEU A 108 12.86 -16.15 -5.32
N ASN A 109 12.64 -17.05 -6.27
CA ASN A 109 13.50 -17.18 -7.45
C ASN A 109 13.43 -15.97 -8.40
N LEU A 110 12.51 -15.02 -8.16
CA LEU A 110 12.41 -13.75 -8.84
C LEU A 110 13.07 -12.59 -8.08
N LYS A 111 13.41 -12.76 -6.80
CA LYS A 111 14.00 -11.72 -5.92
C LYS A 111 15.23 -11.05 -6.56
N THR A 112 16.13 -11.84 -7.13
CA THR A 112 17.36 -11.33 -7.75
C THR A 112 17.13 -10.61 -9.08
N TYR A 113 15.94 -10.73 -9.68
CA TYR A 113 15.58 -10.04 -10.92
C TYR A 113 14.83 -8.73 -10.66
N VAL A 114 14.48 -8.43 -9.42
CA VAL A 114 13.88 -7.15 -9.02
C VAL A 114 14.93 -6.05 -9.13
N THR A 115 14.75 -5.12 -10.06
CA THR A 115 15.72 -4.06 -10.32
C THR A 115 15.29 -2.70 -9.78
N ALA A 116 14.00 -2.47 -9.64
CA ALA A 116 13.44 -1.27 -9.03
C ALA A 116 12.03 -1.52 -8.52
N VAL A 117 11.63 -0.72 -7.54
CA VAL A 117 10.26 -0.61 -7.03
C VAL A 117 9.97 0.87 -6.80
N GLY A 118 8.72 1.28 -6.91
CA GLY A 118 8.31 2.65 -6.63
C GLY A 118 6.81 2.82 -6.64
N VAL A 119 6.40 4.08 -6.55
CA VAL A 119 5.00 4.50 -6.64
C VAL A 119 4.84 5.55 -7.75
N LEU A 120 3.63 5.66 -8.31
CA LEU A 120 3.29 6.74 -9.22
C LEU A 120 2.87 7.97 -8.42
N ASN A 121 3.80 8.90 -8.22
CA ASN A 121 3.62 10.10 -7.43
C ASN A 121 3.08 11.31 -8.23
N GLN A 122 2.35 11.05 -9.33
CA GLN A 122 1.76 12.10 -10.15
C GLN A 122 0.31 12.34 -9.72
N ALA A 123 -0.11 13.60 -9.65
CA ALA A 123 -1.44 14.01 -9.24
C ALA A 123 -2.56 13.31 -10.04
N VAL A 124 -2.30 12.92 -11.30
CA VAL A 124 -3.23 12.16 -12.13
C VAL A 124 -3.69 10.84 -11.49
N ALA A 125 -2.87 10.23 -10.62
CA ALA A 125 -3.21 9.00 -9.91
C ALA A 125 -4.37 9.17 -8.90
N VAL A 126 -4.55 10.39 -8.37
CA VAL A 126 -5.53 10.70 -7.31
C VAL A 126 -6.44 11.88 -7.68
N LYS A 127 -6.42 12.30 -8.95
CA LYS A 127 -7.16 13.47 -9.42
C LYS A 127 -8.66 13.17 -9.49
N GLY A 128 -9.47 14.13 -9.06
CA GLY A 128 -10.92 14.14 -9.29
C GLY A 128 -11.72 14.33 -7.99
N THR A 129 -13.02 14.13 -8.09
CA THR A 129 -13.97 14.26 -6.99
C THR A 129 -14.49 12.89 -6.56
N PRO A 130 -14.53 12.55 -5.26
CA PRO A 130 -15.11 11.29 -4.80
C PRO A 130 -16.58 11.16 -5.21
N SER A 131 -17.07 9.93 -5.37
CA SER A 131 -18.51 9.69 -5.52
C SER A 131 -19.22 9.92 -4.18
N HIS A 132 -20.44 10.45 -4.24
CA HIS A 132 -21.34 10.49 -3.10
C HIS A 132 -22.32 9.31 -3.21
N ILE A 133 -22.24 8.41 -2.24
CA ILE A 133 -23.11 7.24 -2.14
C ILE A 133 -24.02 7.37 -0.92
N LYS A 134 -25.23 6.85 -1.05
CA LYS A 134 -26.17 6.66 0.05
C LYS A 134 -26.58 5.20 0.10
N PHE A 135 -26.50 4.61 1.29
CA PHE A 135 -27.10 3.31 1.53
C PHE A 135 -28.59 3.50 1.81
N SER A 136 -29.44 2.85 1.02
CA SER A 136 -30.89 2.79 1.21
C SER A 136 -31.33 1.34 1.43
N ASP A 137 -32.58 1.13 1.83
CA ASP A 137 -33.17 -0.21 1.95
C ASP A 137 -33.17 -1.00 0.63
N ARG A 138 -32.88 -0.34 -0.51
CA ARG A 138 -32.80 -0.94 -1.85
C ARG A 138 -31.36 -1.23 -2.29
N GLY A 139 -30.39 -0.95 -1.44
CA GLY A 139 -28.96 -1.16 -1.70
C GLY A 139 -28.17 0.14 -1.83
N LEU A 140 -27.04 0.06 -2.54
CA LEU A 140 -26.15 1.20 -2.75
C LEU A 140 -26.68 2.09 -3.89
N GLU A 141 -27.02 3.33 -3.56
CA GLU A 141 -27.47 4.33 -4.51
C GLU A 141 -26.42 5.44 -4.64
N TYR A 142 -25.94 5.70 -5.87
CA TYR A 142 -25.08 6.86 -6.14
C TYR A 142 -25.96 8.11 -6.19
N THR A 143 -25.73 9.03 -5.25
CA THR A 143 -26.36 10.36 -5.29
C THR A 143 -25.60 11.30 -6.23
N GLU A 144 -24.28 11.10 -6.36
CA GLU A 144 -23.44 11.77 -7.35
C GLU A 144 -22.29 10.84 -7.76
N ARG A 145 -22.05 10.67 -9.06
CA ARG A 145 -20.88 9.94 -9.56
C ARG A 145 -19.68 10.89 -9.62
N GLY A 146 -18.65 10.55 -8.87
CA GLY A 146 -17.39 11.27 -8.84
C GLY A 146 -16.50 10.99 -10.05
N SER A 147 -15.41 11.74 -10.13
CA SER A 147 -14.34 11.62 -11.13
C SER A 147 -12.99 11.21 -10.55
N LEU A 148 -12.94 10.91 -9.24
CA LEU A 148 -11.72 10.50 -8.54
C LEU A 148 -11.11 9.27 -9.22
N ALA A 149 -9.85 9.37 -9.61
CA ALA A 149 -9.10 8.27 -10.20
C ALA A 149 -8.94 7.12 -9.20
N SER A 150 -8.42 7.41 -8.01
CA SER A 150 -8.33 6.50 -6.88
C SER A 150 -7.98 7.29 -5.60
N ASP A 151 -8.23 6.70 -4.43
CA ASP A 151 -7.70 7.07 -3.13
C ASP A 151 -6.35 6.40 -2.81
N HIS A 152 -5.93 5.48 -3.67
CA HIS A 152 -4.61 4.85 -3.70
C HIS A 152 -3.76 5.39 -4.86
N ILE A 153 -2.43 5.30 -4.72
CA ILE A 153 -1.46 5.59 -5.77
C ILE A 153 -0.84 4.27 -6.26
N PRO A 154 -0.69 4.07 -7.59
CA PRO A 154 -0.15 2.82 -8.11
C PRO A 154 1.26 2.50 -7.60
N VAL A 155 1.45 1.29 -7.11
CA VAL A 155 2.77 0.71 -6.82
C VAL A 155 3.26 -0.06 -8.05
N TRP A 156 4.55 0.05 -8.36
CA TRP A 156 5.16 -0.61 -9.51
C TRP A 156 6.49 -1.26 -9.14
N MET A 157 6.85 -2.30 -9.88
CA MET A 157 8.20 -2.89 -9.86
C MET A 157 8.70 -3.16 -11.27
N THR A 158 10.01 -3.28 -11.43
CA THR A 158 10.62 -3.78 -12.66
C THR A 158 11.36 -5.09 -12.41
N LEU A 159 11.14 -6.05 -13.31
CA LEU A 159 11.88 -7.32 -13.36
C LEU A 159 12.78 -7.33 -14.59
N SER A 160 14.08 -7.60 -14.40
CA SER A 160 15.02 -7.83 -15.49
C SER A 160 15.30 -9.32 -15.61
N MET A 161 14.59 -9.97 -16.54
CA MET A 161 14.79 -11.40 -16.81
C MET A 161 15.91 -11.58 -17.83
N PRO A 162 16.84 -12.54 -17.62
CA PRO A 162 17.80 -12.89 -18.64
C PRO A 162 17.05 -13.32 -19.91
N GLY A 163 17.46 -12.75 -21.05
CA GLY A 163 16.88 -13.10 -22.34
C GLY A 163 16.95 -14.62 -22.54
N LYS A 164 15.82 -15.22 -22.92
CA LYS A 164 15.85 -16.56 -23.51
C LYS A 164 16.60 -16.41 -24.84
N ASN A 165 17.86 -16.83 -24.87
CA ASN A 165 18.53 -17.13 -26.13
C ASN A 165 17.84 -18.30 -26.82
#